data_AF-W6N592-F1
#
_entry.id   AF-W6N592-F1
#
_cell.length_a   1.000
_cell.length_b   1.000
_cell.length_c   1.000
_cell.angle_alpha   90.00
_cell.angle_beta   90.00
_cell.angle_gamma   90.00
#
_symmetry.space_group_name_H-M   'P 1'
#
loop_
_entity.id
_entity.type
_entity.pdbx_description
1 polymer ?
#
loop_
_entity_poly.entity_id
_entity_poly.type
_entity_poly.pdbx_seq_one_letter_code
_entity_poly.pdbx_strand_id
1 'polypeptide(L)'
;MDTFMIPASKSLTLTDKIPNGNIQDCKMIVGCDGEFEYHSLLYFNISSLPNNIIVTKAELTLFKCDCFYDDKSAEFILYPIYDHFSLYTTYFRIPSTDKFSGTKFYPMISKSTIAIDITHIVSSWIKNISSNKGIMISNIWNNYIASFGSALAKKQHIVPFITIAYEHNSTEYAKNSKSHCSHDFHLSVQIVNSCNPIISPNPSLTEVIATGTIEQHSIFVVIIELVVTRDNGTIDKYYVSDEYINSTDEPLNINKTYSIPVVPALNTCDLVTSANIYGAYRGYASI
;
A
#
# COMPACT_ATOMS: atom_id res chain seq x y z
N MET A 1 -11.26 -5.62 24.63
CA MET A 1 -10.20 -6.21 23.79
C MET A 1 -10.90 -6.95 22.69
N ASP A 2 -10.89 -6.36 21.51
CA ASP A 2 -11.61 -6.85 20.36
C ASP A 2 -10.64 -7.58 19.44
N THR A 3 -11.16 -8.56 18.69
CA THR A 3 -10.36 -9.35 17.76
C THR A 3 -10.99 -9.29 16.38
N PHE A 4 -10.16 -9.09 15.36
CA PHE A 4 -10.58 -9.02 13.97
C PHE A 4 -9.73 -9.96 13.12
N MET A 5 -10.37 -10.72 12.24
CA MET A 5 -9.71 -11.68 11.34
C MET A 5 -9.78 -11.17 9.90
N ILE A 6 -8.64 -11.13 9.22
CA ILE A 6 -8.53 -10.62 7.85
C ILE A 6 -7.86 -11.68 6.97
N PRO A 7 -8.57 -12.30 6.03
CA PRO A 7 -7.97 -13.23 5.09
C PRO A 7 -7.07 -12.50 4.09
N ALA A 8 -6.06 -13.21 3.58
CA ALA A 8 -5.26 -12.74 2.47
C ALA A 8 -6.17 -12.54 1.24
N SER A 9 -6.05 -11.36 0.64
CA SER A 9 -6.87 -10.95 -0.51
C SER A 9 -6.17 -11.18 -1.85
N LYS A 10 -4.82 -11.22 -1.84
CA LYS A 10 -4.00 -11.58 -3.00
C LYS A 10 -2.80 -12.42 -2.55
N SER A 11 -2.33 -13.27 -3.45
CA SER A 11 -1.10 -14.04 -3.28
C SER A 11 -0.46 -14.34 -4.63
N LEU A 12 0.88 -14.44 -4.66
CA LEU A 12 1.62 -14.94 -5.82
C LEU A 12 2.97 -15.51 -5.39
N THR A 13 3.52 -16.43 -6.17
CA THR A 13 4.89 -16.93 -5.96
C THR A 13 5.78 -16.49 -7.12
N LEU A 14 6.93 -15.93 -6.79
CA LEU A 14 8.00 -15.54 -7.70
C LEU A 14 9.10 -16.58 -7.65
N THR A 15 9.69 -16.91 -8.80
CA THR A 15 10.82 -17.83 -8.88
C THR A 15 11.70 -17.53 -10.09
N ASP A 16 12.99 -17.76 -9.95
CA ASP A 16 13.97 -17.70 -11.03
C ASP A 16 13.80 -18.82 -12.07
N LYS A 17 13.02 -19.86 -11.77
CA LYS A 17 12.57 -20.87 -12.74
C LYS A 17 11.76 -20.28 -13.89
N ILE A 18 10.96 -19.26 -13.60
CA ILE A 18 10.15 -18.52 -14.58
C ILE A 18 10.32 -17.02 -14.34
N PRO A 19 11.49 -16.45 -14.65
CA PRO A 19 11.90 -15.18 -14.07
C PRO A 19 11.13 -13.96 -14.60
N ASN A 20 10.48 -14.12 -15.76
CA ASN A 20 9.57 -13.14 -16.39
C ASN A 20 8.08 -13.40 -16.08
N GLY A 21 7.78 -14.38 -15.23
CA GLY A 21 6.42 -14.75 -14.83
C GLY A 21 6.26 -14.84 -13.31
N ASN A 22 5.12 -15.40 -12.91
CA ASN A 22 4.81 -15.76 -11.53
C ASN A 22 3.87 -16.97 -11.52
N ILE A 23 3.78 -17.62 -10.36
CA ILE A 23 2.87 -18.74 -10.11
C ILE A 23 1.66 -18.22 -9.33
N GLN A 24 0.48 -18.52 -9.83
CA GLN A 24 -0.81 -18.19 -9.21
C GLN A 24 -1.64 -19.45 -9.04
N ASP A 25 -1.32 -20.21 -8.00
CA ASP A 25 -2.00 -21.47 -7.68
C ASP A 25 -2.65 -21.39 -6.29
N CYS A 26 -3.46 -22.38 -5.94
CA CYS A 26 -4.00 -22.62 -4.60
C CYS A 26 -2.91 -22.87 -3.55
N LYS A 27 -1.67 -23.10 -3.97
CA LYS A 27 -0.49 -23.22 -3.09
C LYS A 27 0.53 -22.13 -3.42
N MET A 28 1.09 -21.57 -2.36
CA MET A 28 2.28 -20.73 -2.39
C MET A 28 3.49 -21.61 -2.11
N ILE A 29 4.59 -21.39 -2.84
CA ILE A 29 5.85 -22.10 -2.65
C ILE A 29 6.89 -21.10 -2.15
N VAL A 30 7.67 -21.48 -1.14
CA VAL A 30 8.71 -20.61 -0.57
C VAL A 30 9.97 -21.41 -0.31
N GLY A 31 11.11 -20.78 -0.55
CA GLY A 31 12.43 -21.29 -0.21
C GLY A 31 13.24 -21.69 -1.43
N CYS A 32 14.06 -22.72 -1.32
CA CYS A 32 14.91 -23.19 -2.40
C CYS A 32 14.81 -24.71 -2.54
N ASP A 33 14.57 -25.21 -3.75
CA ASP A 33 14.54 -26.65 -4.07
C ASP A 33 15.93 -27.22 -4.44
N GLY A 34 16.97 -26.40 -4.33
CA GLY A 34 18.35 -26.72 -4.70
C GLY A 34 18.72 -26.29 -6.12
N GLU A 35 17.74 -25.96 -6.97
CA GLU A 35 17.95 -25.41 -8.31
C GLU A 35 17.39 -24.00 -8.46
N PHE A 36 16.22 -23.75 -7.86
CA PHE A 36 15.46 -22.52 -8.02
C PHE A 36 15.05 -21.93 -6.66
N GLU A 37 15.00 -20.61 -6.61
CA GLU A 37 14.54 -19.84 -5.46
C GLU A 37 13.07 -19.44 -5.63
N TYR A 38 12.32 -19.43 -4.53
CA TYR A 38 10.89 -19.16 -4.49
C TYR A 38 10.57 -18.16 -3.37
N HIS A 39 9.92 -17.05 -3.73
CA HIS A 39 9.40 -16.06 -2.79
C HIS A 39 7.89 -15.94 -2.96
N SER A 40 7.13 -16.01 -1.87
CA SER A 40 5.67 -15.82 -1.95
C SER A 40 5.25 -14.49 -1.37
N LEU A 41 4.37 -13.78 -2.06
CA LEU A 41 3.80 -12.51 -1.61
C LEU A 41 2.36 -12.72 -1.15
N LEU A 42 1.98 -12.03 -0.09
CA LEU A 42 0.63 -11.94 0.45
C LEU A 42 0.22 -10.48 0.59
N TYR A 43 -1.06 -10.17 0.39
CA TYR A 43 -1.62 -8.84 0.65
C TYR A 43 -2.92 -8.91 1.45
N PHE A 44 -3.03 -8.05 2.46
CA PHE A 44 -4.18 -8.00 3.36
C PHE A 44 -4.88 -6.65 3.23
N ASN A 45 -6.17 -6.66 2.91
CA ASN A 45 -6.98 -5.44 2.93
C ASN A 45 -7.47 -5.18 4.36
N ILE A 46 -6.90 -4.16 5.01
CA ILE A 46 -7.22 -3.82 6.39
C ILE A 46 -8.27 -2.70 6.55
N SER A 47 -8.90 -2.27 5.45
CA SER A 47 -9.89 -1.17 5.46
C SER A 47 -11.11 -1.43 6.34
N SER A 48 -11.36 -2.67 6.73
CA SER A 48 -12.44 -3.05 7.63
C SER A 48 -12.10 -2.89 9.12
N LEU A 49 -10.85 -2.59 9.47
CA LEU A 49 -10.48 -2.32 10.86
C LEU A 49 -11.04 -0.95 11.29
N PRO A 50 -11.48 -0.82 12.54
CA PRO A 50 -11.87 0.48 13.07
C PRO A 50 -10.69 1.46 13.06
N ASN A 51 -11.01 2.74 12.90
CA ASN A 51 -10.03 3.81 13.09
C ASN A 51 -9.65 3.93 14.58
N ASN A 52 -8.50 4.57 14.84
CA ASN A 52 -8.03 4.88 16.20
C ASN A 52 -7.88 3.67 17.12
N ILE A 53 -7.40 2.57 16.56
CA ILE A 53 -7.09 1.35 17.31
C ILE A 53 -5.61 1.27 17.67
N ILE A 54 -5.32 0.65 18.81
CA ILE A 54 -3.98 0.26 19.20
C ILE A 54 -3.89 -1.26 19.07
N VAL A 55 -3.01 -1.73 18.18
CA VAL A 55 -2.74 -3.16 18.01
C VAL A 55 -2.01 -3.65 19.24
N THR A 56 -2.61 -4.59 19.96
CA THR A 56 -2.01 -5.23 21.14
C THR A 56 -1.28 -6.52 20.75
N LYS A 57 -1.81 -7.23 19.75
CA LYS A 57 -1.22 -8.45 19.19
C LYS A 57 -1.70 -8.65 17.76
N ALA A 58 -0.82 -9.12 16.88
CA ALA A 58 -1.22 -9.63 15.57
C ALA A 58 -0.46 -10.90 15.20
N GLU A 59 -1.19 -11.88 14.64
CA GLU A 59 -0.63 -13.17 14.23
C GLU A 59 -1.02 -13.48 12.78
N LEU A 60 -0.04 -13.85 11.97
CA LEU A 60 -0.25 -14.44 10.65
C LEU A 60 -0.35 -15.95 10.78
N THR A 61 -1.47 -16.51 10.35
CA THR A 61 -1.66 -17.96 10.26
C THR A 61 -1.45 -18.43 8.82
N LEU A 62 -0.47 -19.33 8.63
CA LEU A 62 -0.25 -20.03 7.36
C LEU A 62 -0.62 -21.51 7.50
N PHE A 63 -1.27 -22.06 6.48
CA PHE A 63 -1.68 -23.46 6.40
C PHE A 63 -0.67 -24.24 5.58
N LYS A 64 -0.03 -25.24 6.17
CA LYS A 64 0.94 -26.09 5.49
C LYS A 64 0.26 -27.05 4.53
N CYS A 65 0.84 -27.18 3.34
CA CYS A 65 0.41 -28.16 2.34
C CYS A 65 1.31 -29.41 2.30
N ASP A 66 2.47 -29.34 2.94
CA ASP A 66 3.50 -30.38 2.97
C ASP A 66 4.42 -30.25 4.21
N CYS A 67 5.48 -31.07 4.23
CA CYS A 67 6.57 -31.04 5.21
C CYS A 67 6.14 -31.12 6.69
N PHE A 68 5.22 -32.02 7.03
CA PHE A 68 4.69 -32.22 8.40
C PHE A 68 5.66 -32.98 9.33
N TYR A 69 6.84 -32.41 9.55
CA TYR A 69 7.85 -32.92 10.48
C TYR A 69 8.53 -31.75 11.18
N ASP A 70 9.16 -32.02 12.33
CA ASP A 70 9.85 -30.99 13.11
C ASP A 70 11.31 -30.84 12.65
N ASP A 71 11.68 -29.66 12.16
CA ASP A 71 13.06 -29.28 11.84
C ASP A 71 13.29 -27.79 12.11
N LYS A 72 14.04 -27.50 13.17
CA LYS A 72 14.33 -26.12 13.60
C LYS A 72 15.43 -25.44 12.78
N SER A 73 16.12 -26.16 11.90
CA SER A 73 17.15 -25.58 11.05
C SER A 73 16.58 -24.95 9.77
N ALA A 74 15.35 -25.32 9.40
CA ALA A 74 14.59 -24.70 8.34
C ALA A 74 14.06 -23.33 8.76
N GLU A 75 14.87 -22.30 8.57
CA GLU A 75 14.55 -20.91 8.91
C GLU A 75 14.01 -20.14 7.69
N PHE A 76 12.89 -19.45 7.90
CA PHE A 76 12.22 -18.59 6.93
C PHE A 76 12.01 -17.20 7.52
N ILE A 77 11.71 -16.24 6.67
CA ILE A 77 11.55 -14.84 7.06
C ILE A 77 10.38 -14.18 6.32
N LEU A 78 9.62 -13.39 7.08
CA LEU A 78 8.59 -12.49 6.57
C LEU A 78 9.17 -11.09 6.46
N TYR A 79 9.10 -10.48 5.28
CA TYR A 79 9.46 -9.08 5.07
C TYR A 79 8.21 -8.26 4.74
N PRO A 80 7.96 -7.13 5.44
CA PRO A 80 7.01 -6.14 4.97
C PRO A 80 7.39 -5.66 3.56
N ILE A 81 6.40 -5.46 2.70
CA ILE A 81 6.60 -4.95 1.34
C ILE A 81 6.26 -3.47 1.31
N TYR A 82 7.06 -2.65 0.62
CA TYR A 82 6.76 -1.24 0.38
C TYR A 82 5.93 -1.04 -0.89
N ASP A 83 6.30 -1.72 -1.97
CA ASP A 83 5.72 -1.49 -3.29
C ASP A 83 4.47 -2.31 -3.54
N HIS A 84 3.56 -1.80 -4.37
CA HIS A 84 2.43 -2.57 -4.86
C HIS A 84 2.88 -3.81 -5.65
N PHE A 85 2.14 -4.91 -5.54
CA PHE A 85 2.32 -6.08 -6.41
C PHE A 85 1.03 -6.44 -7.14
N SER A 86 1.17 -6.97 -8.34
CA SER A 86 0.07 -7.32 -9.24
C SER A 86 0.36 -8.63 -9.98
N LEU A 87 -0.54 -9.00 -10.90
CA LEU A 87 -0.37 -10.15 -11.80
C LEU A 87 0.87 -10.01 -12.71
N TYR A 88 1.43 -8.80 -12.85
CA TYR A 88 2.61 -8.51 -13.65
C TYR A 88 3.91 -8.47 -12.82
N THR A 89 3.85 -8.75 -11.52
CA THR A 89 5.03 -8.84 -10.67
C THR A 89 5.81 -10.12 -11.02
N THR A 90 7.12 -10.02 -11.20
CA THR A 90 7.99 -11.14 -11.62
C THR A 90 9.23 -11.23 -10.73
N TYR A 91 10.00 -12.32 -10.86
CA TYR A 91 11.25 -12.47 -10.10
C TYR A 91 12.25 -11.34 -10.39
N PHE A 92 12.41 -10.94 -11.67
CA PHE A 92 13.27 -9.81 -12.03
C PHE A 92 12.73 -8.44 -11.61
N ARG A 93 11.46 -8.36 -11.19
CA ARG A 93 10.81 -7.14 -10.71
C ARG A 93 10.14 -7.39 -9.36
N ILE A 94 10.92 -7.95 -8.43
CA ILE A 94 10.46 -8.22 -7.07
C ILE A 94 10.17 -6.88 -6.35
N PRO A 95 9.05 -6.76 -5.62
CA PRO A 95 8.74 -5.57 -4.84
C PRO A 95 9.83 -5.28 -3.80
N SER A 96 10.11 -4.00 -3.56
CA SER A 96 11.01 -3.59 -2.49
C SER A 96 10.46 -3.99 -1.13
N THR A 97 11.33 -4.51 -0.26
CA THR A 97 10.96 -5.01 1.06
C THR A 97 11.74 -4.33 2.18
N ASP A 98 11.09 -4.23 3.34
CA ASP A 98 11.75 -3.82 4.57
C ASP A 98 12.57 -4.98 5.14
N LYS A 99 13.85 -5.02 4.76
CA LYS A 99 14.78 -6.04 5.24
C LYS A 99 15.13 -5.90 6.73
N PHE A 100 14.90 -4.73 7.34
CA PHE A 100 15.23 -4.48 8.75
C PHE A 100 14.12 -4.90 9.71
N SER A 101 12.86 -4.85 9.27
CA SER A 101 11.69 -5.26 10.08
C SER A 101 11.26 -6.72 9.84
N GLY A 102 12.18 -7.56 9.34
CA GLY A 102 11.89 -8.95 9.01
C GLY A 102 11.55 -9.81 10.24
N THR A 103 10.59 -10.72 10.10
CA THR A 103 10.18 -11.66 11.17
C THR A 103 10.60 -13.07 10.81
N LYS A 104 11.51 -13.65 11.59
CA LYS A 104 11.95 -15.04 11.39
C LYS A 104 10.91 -16.03 11.93
N PHE A 105 10.78 -17.16 11.27
CA PHE A 105 9.94 -18.28 11.72
C PHE A 105 10.46 -19.62 11.19
N TYR A 106 9.99 -20.71 11.80
CA TYR A 106 10.44 -22.07 11.50
C TYR A 106 9.24 -22.92 11.07
N PRO A 107 8.97 -23.05 9.76
CA PRO A 107 7.74 -23.69 9.29
C PRO A 107 7.75 -25.21 9.38
N MET A 108 8.91 -25.85 9.54
CA MET A 108 9.00 -27.30 9.64
C MET A 108 8.61 -27.74 11.05
N ILE A 109 7.30 -27.82 11.26
CA ILE A 109 6.68 -28.45 12.40
C ILE A 109 5.65 -29.51 11.96
N SER A 110 5.37 -30.47 12.82
CA SER A 110 4.37 -31.53 12.62
C SER A 110 2.92 -31.03 12.50
N LYS A 111 2.62 -29.80 12.96
CA LYS A 111 1.28 -29.21 12.88
C LYS A 111 0.92 -28.78 11.45
N SER A 112 -0.38 -28.76 11.15
CA SER A 112 -0.88 -28.31 9.83
C SER A 112 -0.91 -26.79 9.65
N THR A 113 -0.72 -26.02 10.72
CA THR A 113 -0.73 -24.57 10.69
C THR A 113 0.42 -24.00 11.49
N ILE A 114 0.94 -22.87 11.04
CA ILE A 114 1.90 -22.05 11.78
C ILE A 114 1.28 -20.70 12.06
N ALA A 115 1.48 -20.20 13.27
CA ALA A 115 1.12 -18.86 13.68
C ALA A 115 2.41 -18.08 13.94
N ILE A 116 2.52 -16.92 13.31
CA ILE A 116 3.73 -16.08 13.34
C ILE A 116 3.33 -14.74 13.91
N ASP A 117 3.99 -14.30 14.98
CA ASP A 117 3.76 -12.98 15.56
C ASP A 117 4.26 -11.91 14.57
N ILE A 118 3.33 -11.08 14.10
CA ILE A 118 3.60 -9.97 13.17
C ILE A 118 3.09 -8.66 13.76
N THR A 119 3.03 -8.57 15.09
CA THR A 119 2.49 -7.41 15.82
C THR A 119 3.16 -6.11 15.39
N HIS A 120 4.48 -6.08 15.23
CA HIS A 120 5.20 -4.88 14.77
C HIS A 120 4.88 -4.52 13.32
N ILE A 121 4.73 -5.50 12.42
CA ILE A 121 4.37 -5.27 11.02
C ILE A 121 2.99 -4.61 10.94
N VAL A 122 1.99 -5.22 11.60
CA VAL A 122 0.62 -4.70 11.59
C VAL A 122 0.52 -3.37 12.33
N SER A 123 1.25 -3.19 13.44
CA SER A 123 1.31 -1.89 14.13
C SER A 123 1.83 -0.78 13.20
N SER A 124 2.86 -1.07 12.40
CA SER A 124 3.38 -0.12 11.40
C SER A 124 2.38 0.17 10.29
N TRP A 125 1.59 -0.82 9.87
CA TRP A 125 0.52 -0.63 8.90
C TRP A 125 -0.59 0.30 9.38
N ILE A 126 -0.95 0.21 10.66
CA ILE A 126 -1.96 1.08 11.27
C ILE A 126 -1.41 2.50 11.48
N LYS A 127 -0.14 2.64 11.88
CA LYS A 127 0.51 3.95 12.07
C LYS A 127 0.80 4.67 10.74
N ASN A 128 1.06 3.93 9.67
CA ASN A 128 1.40 4.48 8.36
C ASN A 128 0.36 4.04 7.31
N ILE A 129 -0.63 4.89 7.08
CA ILE A 129 -1.76 4.66 6.16
C ILE A 129 -1.24 4.28 4.75
N SER A 130 -0.17 4.92 4.29
CA SER A 130 0.38 4.76 2.93
C SER A 130 1.24 3.51 2.72
N SER A 131 1.57 2.76 3.78
CA SER A 131 2.37 1.54 3.63
C SER A 131 1.57 0.45 2.87
N ASN A 132 2.23 -0.27 1.95
CA ASN A 132 1.62 -1.48 1.41
C ASN A 132 1.43 -2.50 2.55
N LYS A 133 0.23 -3.07 2.61
CA LYS A 133 -0.21 -4.08 3.59
C LYS A 133 0.19 -5.50 3.14
N GLY A 134 1.38 -5.57 2.55
CA GLY A 134 1.91 -6.74 1.87
C GLY A 134 3.06 -7.36 2.67
N ILE A 135 3.17 -8.68 2.60
CA ILE A 135 4.24 -9.45 3.22
C ILE A 135 4.85 -10.36 2.16
N MET A 136 6.17 -10.38 2.07
CA MET A 136 6.94 -11.37 1.32
C MET A 136 7.44 -12.44 2.28
N ILE A 137 7.25 -13.70 1.92
CA ILE A 137 7.77 -14.87 2.61
C ILE A 137 8.96 -15.37 1.80
N SER A 138 10.11 -15.51 2.44
CA SER A 138 11.37 -15.96 1.85
C SER A 138 12.08 -16.96 2.77
N ASN A 139 13.06 -17.69 2.26
CA ASN A 139 14.04 -18.39 3.10
C ASN A 139 15.22 -17.47 3.43
N ILE A 140 16.03 -17.90 4.40
CA ILE A 140 17.36 -17.32 4.67
C ILE A 140 18.39 -18.34 4.20
N TRP A 141 18.84 -18.20 2.94
CA TRP A 141 19.98 -18.90 2.33
C TRP A 141 20.17 -20.36 2.80
N ASN A 142 19.09 -21.14 2.74
CA ASN A 142 19.08 -22.56 3.07
C ASN A 142 18.34 -23.33 1.97
N ASN A 143 18.64 -24.62 1.83
CA ASN A 143 18.03 -25.49 0.82
C ASN A 143 16.72 -26.12 1.34
N TYR A 144 15.90 -25.32 2.03
CA TYR A 144 14.59 -25.75 2.48
C TYR A 144 13.50 -25.16 1.59
N ILE A 145 12.50 -25.97 1.29
CA ILE A 145 11.30 -25.59 0.56
C ILE A 145 10.07 -25.93 1.41
N ALA A 146 9.08 -25.03 1.39
CA ALA A 146 7.81 -25.21 2.07
C ALA A 146 6.67 -24.75 1.16
N SER A 147 5.52 -25.42 1.25
CA SER A 147 4.30 -24.98 0.59
C SER A 147 3.20 -24.62 1.58
N PHE A 148 2.52 -23.50 1.31
CA PHE A 148 1.39 -23.03 2.10
C PHE A 148 0.14 -22.83 1.23
N GLY A 149 -1.04 -22.85 1.83
CA GLY A 149 -2.25 -22.41 1.14
C GLY A 149 -2.14 -20.95 0.70
N SER A 150 -2.77 -20.59 -0.42
CA SER A 150 -2.72 -19.24 -1.00
C SER A 150 -4.04 -18.47 -0.83
N ALA A 151 -4.08 -17.20 -1.24
CA ALA A 151 -5.32 -16.41 -1.28
C ALA A 151 -6.36 -16.97 -2.28
N LEU A 152 -5.90 -17.82 -3.23
CA LEU A 152 -6.75 -18.50 -4.21
C LEU A 152 -7.36 -19.80 -3.66
N ALA A 153 -6.88 -20.31 -2.52
CA ALA A 153 -7.29 -21.57 -1.91
C ALA A 153 -8.65 -21.54 -1.18
N LYS A 154 -9.59 -20.71 -1.66
CA LYS A 154 -10.88 -20.47 -1.00
C LYS A 154 -11.71 -21.75 -0.86
N LYS A 155 -11.68 -22.63 -1.86
CA LYS A 155 -12.44 -23.90 -1.86
C LYS A 155 -11.86 -24.93 -0.89
N GLN A 156 -10.57 -24.83 -0.59
CA GLN A 156 -9.85 -25.76 0.28
C GLN A 156 -9.84 -25.26 1.74
N HIS A 157 -10.39 -24.07 2.03
CA HIS A 157 -10.42 -23.47 3.37
C HIS A 157 -9.04 -23.30 4.03
N ILE A 158 -7.98 -23.19 3.24
CA ILE A 158 -6.60 -23.00 3.71
C ILE A 158 -6.02 -21.63 3.33
N VAL A 159 -6.90 -20.62 3.19
CA VAL A 159 -6.50 -19.24 2.89
C VAL A 159 -5.77 -18.65 4.10
N PRO A 160 -4.52 -18.16 3.94
CA PRO A 160 -3.81 -17.46 5.01
C PRO A 160 -4.62 -16.28 5.55
N PHE A 161 -4.53 -16.02 6.84
CA PHE A 161 -5.21 -14.88 7.46
C PHE A 161 -4.37 -14.28 8.58
N ILE A 162 -4.64 -13.01 8.87
CA ILE A 162 -4.12 -12.34 10.06
C ILE A 162 -5.24 -12.20 11.10
N THR A 163 -4.90 -12.49 12.35
CA THR A 163 -5.75 -12.19 13.51
C THR A 163 -5.15 -10.98 14.21
N ILE A 164 -5.94 -9.96 14.45
CA ILE A 164 -5.51 -8.71 15.08
C ILE A 164 -6.34 -8.52 16.33
N ALA A 165 -5.68 -8.53 17.48
CA ALA A 165 -6.27 -8.10 18.74
C ALA A 165 -5.93 -6.63 18.97
N TYR A 166 -6.94 -5.84 19.33
CA TYR A 166 -6.78 -4.40 19.49
C TYR A 166 -7.66 -3.86 20.61
N GLU A 167 -7.30 -2.64 21.01
CA GLU A 167 -8.07 -1.80 21.90
C GLU A 167 -8.40 -0.51 21.19
N HIS A 168 -9.57 0.04 21.47
CA HIS A 168 -9.88 1.40 21.08
C HIS A 168 -9.02 2.33 21.93
N ASN A 169 -8.38 3.30 21.28
CA ASN A 169 -7.58 4.28 21.99
C ASN A 169 -8.51 5.13 22.88
N SER A 170 -8.60 4.77 24.17
CA SER A 170 -9.55 5.36 25.12
C SER A 170 -9.14 6.75 25.62
N THR A 171 -7.99 7.26 25.19
CA THR A 171 -7.46 8.56 25.63
C THR A 171 -8.19 9.77 25.04
N GLU A 172 -9.20 9.59 24.17
CA GLU A 172 -10.03 10.70 23.67
C GLU A 172 -11.33 10.93 24.46
N TYR A 173 -11.78 10.02 25.35
CA TYR A 173 -13.06 10.20 26.05
C TYR A 173 -12.95 10.78 27.46
N ALA A 174 -11.76 10.92 28.04
CA ALA A 174 -11.60 11.55 29.35
C ALA A 174 -10.26 12.26 29.47
N LYS A 175 -10.31 13.59 29.38
CA LYS A 175 -9.25 14.54 29.76
C LYS A 175 -7.99 14.50 28.89
N ASN A 176 -8.07 15.12 27.71
CA ASN A 176 -7.12 16.17 27.33
C ASN A 176 -7.69 17.03 26.21
N SER A 177 -8.17 18.20 26.60
CA SER A 177 -8.34 19.38 25.76
C SER A 177 -6.98 19.92 25.30
N LYS A 178 -6.24 19.12 24.54
CA LYS A 178 -5.17 19.55 23.63
C LYS A 178 -5.33 18.68 22.39
N SER A 179 -5.79 19.31 21.31
CA SER A 179 -6.00 18.68 20.02
C SER A 179 -4.77 17.87 19.62
N HIS A 180 -4.93 16.56 19.46
CA HIS A 180 -4.15 15.91 18.41
C HIS A 180 -4.66 16.54 17.12
N CYS A 181 -3.90 17.46 16.54
CA CYS A 181 -4.20 17.97 15.22
C CYS A 181 -4.23 16.77 14.28
N SER A 182 -5.43 16.32 13.91
CA SER A 182 -5.60 15.86 12.54
C SER A 182 -5.09 17.04 11.72
N HIS A 183 -3.92 16.88 11.09
CA HIS A 183 -3.44 17.90 10.18
C HIS A 183 -4.37 17.77 8.97
N ASP A 184 -5.54 18.38 9.09
CA ASP A 184 -6.59 18.24 8.12
C ASP A 184 -6.11 18.93 6.85
N PHE A 185 -6.00 18.12 5.80
CA PHE A 185 -5.65 18.59 4.48
C PHE A 185 -6.87 19.26 3.84
N HIS A 186 -7.00 20.57 4.05
CA HIS A 186 -8.13 21.38 3.57
C HIS A 186 -7.82 22.05 2.23
N LEU A 187 -7.38 21.29 1.22
CA LEU A 187 -7.25 21.81 -0.14
C LEU A 187 -8.36 21.28 -1.04
N SER A 188 -8.81 22.16 -1.92
CA SER A 188 -9.77 21.88 -2.98
C SER A 188 -9.19 22.36 -4.30
N VAL A 189 -9.60 21.73 -5.41
CA VAL A 189 -9.18 22.13 -6.75
C VAL A 189 -10.38 22.41 -7.62
N GLN A 190 -10.24 23.41 -8.48
CA GLN A 190 -11.24 23.79 -9.47
C GLN A 190 -10.56 24.06 -10.81
N ILE A 191 -11.16 23.57 -11.90
CA ILE A 191 -10.72 23.85 -13.26
C ILE A 191 -11.14 25.29 -13.61
N VAL A 192 -10.20 26.10 -14.10
CA VAL A 192 -10.42 27.54 -14.32
C VAL A 192 -11.14 27.82 -15.63
N ASN A 193 -10.84 27.04 -16.68
CA ASN A 193 -11.37 27.28 -18.01
C ASN A 193 -11.70 25.96 -18.71
N SER A 194 -12.99 25.70 -18.95
CA SER A 194 -13.51 24.67 -19.84
C SER A 194 -13.97 25.28 -21.16
N CYS A 195 -13.14 26.10 -21.79
CA CYS A 195 -13.47 26.65 -23.11
C CYS A 195 -12.97 25.71 -24.21
N ASN A 196 -13.84 25.44 -25.19
CA ASN A 196 -13.66 24.49 -26.30
C ASN A 196 -12.23 24.51 -26.88
N PRO A 197 -11.59 23.35 -27.05
CA PRO A 197 -10.21 23.30 -27.49
C PRO A 197 -10.06 23.74 -28.94
N ILE A 198 -9.11 24.64 -29.16
CA ILE A 198 -8.60 25.02 -30.48
C ILE A 198 -7.67 23.90 -30.93
N ILE A 199 -7.92 23.32 -32.12
CA ILE A 199 -7.04 22.29 -32.70
C ILE A 199 -5.65 22.90 -32.87
N SER A 200 -4.70 22.42 -32.07
CA SER A 200 -3.32 22.91 -32.06
C SER A 200 -2.37 21.71 -32.04
N PRO A 201 -1.26 21.76 -32.82
CA PRO A 201 -0.21 20.74 -32.74
C PRO A 201 0.61 20.83 -31.44
N ASN A 202 0.46 21.90 -30.67
CA ASN A 202 1.15 22.10 -29.39
C ASN A 202 0.31 21.55 -28.22
N PRO A 203 0.96 21.09 -27.12
CA PRO A 203 0.27 20.63 -25.91
C PRO A 203 -0.79 21.63 -25.46
N SER A 204 -1.97 21.13 -25.10
CA SER A 204 -3.00 21.97 -24.48
C SER A 204 -2.62 22.22 -23.03
N LEU A 205 -2.72 23.47 -22.57
CA LEU A 205 -2.54 23.81 -21.17
C LEU A 205 -3.90 23.91 -20.51
N THR A 206 -4.12 23.10 -19.48
CA THR A 206 -5.32 23.19 -18.64
C THR A 206 -4.94 23.75 -17.29
N GLU A 207 -5.67 24.79 -16.86
CA GLU A 207 -5.43 25.44 -15.58
C GLU A 207 -6.34 24.88 -14.50
N VAL A 208 -5.73 24.55 -13.36
CA VAL A 208 -6.40 24.12 -12.14
C VAL A 208 -5.98 25.04 -11.01
N ILE A 209 -6.94 25.70 -10.37
CA ILE A 209 -6.68 26.47 -9.14
C ILE A 209 -6.81 25.52 -7.96
N ALA A 210 -5.78 25.46 -7.12
CA ALA A 210 -5.88 24.90 -5.78
C ALA A 210 -6.15 26.03 -4.78
N THR A 211 -7.22 25.89 -3.99
CA THR A 211 -7.55 26.78 -2.88
C THR A 211 -7.68 26.02 -1.58
N GLY A 212 -7.26 26.64 -0.49
CA GLY A 212 -7.47 26.09 0.84
C GLY A 212 -6.48 26.60 1.86
N THR A 213 -6.26 25.83 2.92
CA THR A 213 -5.36 26.22 4.01
C THR A 213 -4.40 25.09 4.36
N ILE A 214 -3.16 25.47 4.67
CA ILE A 214 -2.11 24.58 5.18
C ILE A 214 -1.81 24.97 6.62
N GLU A 215 -1.80 23.98 7.51
CA GLU A 215 -1.58 24.21 8.94
C GLU A 215 -0.22 24.86 9.22
N GLN A 216 -0.12 25.62 10.30
CA GLN A 216 1.14 26.15 10.82
C GLN A 216 2.17 25.03 11.06
N HIS A 217 3.45 25.36 10.91
CA HIS A 217 4.59 24.45 11.11
C HIS A 217 4.48 23.08 10.42
N SER A 218 3.94 23.04 9.21
CA SER A 218 3.67 21.79 8.48
C SER A 218 4.30 21.75 7.10
N ILE A 219 4.61 20.53 6.65
CA ILE A 219 5.03 20.21 5.29
C ILE A 219 3.98 19.28 4.70
N PHE A 220 3.37 19.68 3.60
CA PHE A 220 2.42 18.86 2.84
C PHE A 220 2.91 18.63 1.42
N VAL A 221 2.88 17.38 0.98
CA VAL A 221 3.09 17.03 -0.43
C VAL A 221 1.73 16.78 -1.06
N VAL A 222 1.50 17.37 -2.22
CA VAL A 222 0.24 17.27 -2.95
C VAL A 222 0.46 16.76 -4.35
N ILE A 223 -0.55 16.05 -4.87
CA ILE A 223 -0.67 15.61 -6.25
C ILE A 223 -2.02 16.10 -6.74
N ILE A 224 -2.02 16.89 -7.80
CA ILE A 224 -3.22 17.32 -8.50
C ILE A 224 -3.34 16.44 -9.75
N GLU A 225 -4.44 15.70 -9.82
CA GLU A 225 -4.82 14.86 -10.96
C GLU A 225 -5.83 15.60 -11.82
N LEU A 226 -5.54 15.69 -13.12
CA LEU A 226 -6.47 16.14 -14.14
C LEU A 226 -6.95 14.93 -14.94
N VAL A 227 -8.27 14.76 -15.04
CA VAL A 227 -8.89 13.66 -15.78
C VAL A 227 -9.46 14.20 -17.08
N VAL A 228 -9.06 13.58 -18.19
CA VAL A 228 -9.52 13.90 -19.54
C VAL A 228 -10.17 12.66 -20.14
N THR A 229 -11.41 12.78 -20.59
CA THR A 229 -12.09 11.77 -21.38
C THR A 229 -11.96 12.13 -22.86
N ARG A 230 -11.30 11.27 -23.63
CA ARG A 230 -11.10 11.43 -25.06
C ARG A 230 -12.37 11.11 -25.84
N ASP A 231 -12.46 11.62 -27.07
CA ASP A 231 -13.57 11.36 -28.00
C ASP A 231 -13.90 9.86 -28.17
N ASN A 232 -12.86 9.01 -28.18
CA ASN A 232 -13.02 7.56 -28.29
C ASN A 232 -13.43 6.86 -26.97
N GLY A 233 -13.72 7.63 -25.91
CA GLY A 233 -14.07 7.15 -24.58
C GLY A 233 -12.88 6.76 -23.68
N THR A 234 -11.64 6.89 -24.16
CA THR A 234 -10.44 6.63 -23.35
C THR A 234 -10.29 7.68 -22.25
N ILE A 235 -9.86 7.27 -21.07
CA ILE A 235 -9.61 8.17 -19.94
C ILE A 235 -8.11 8.33 -19.77
N ASP A 236 -7.63 9.54 -19.99
CA ASP A 236 -6.26 9.94 -19.72
C ASP A 236 -6.20 10.70 -18.39
N LYS A 237 -5.10 10.51 -17.66
CA LYS A 237 -4.85 11.15 -16.36
C LYS A 237 -3.50 11.84 -16.39
N TYR A 238 -3.50 13.11 -16.01
CA TYR A 238 -2.31 13.95 -15.95
C TYR A 238 -2.09 14.41 -14.52
N TYR A 239 -0.83 14.55 -14.12
CA TYR A 239 -0.48 14.84 -12.73
C TYR A 239 0.51 15.98 -12.64
N VAL A 240 0.33 16.84 -11.65
CA VAL A 240 1.35 17.76 -11.17
C VAL A 240 1.48 17.59 -9.66
N SER A 241 2.70 17.58 -9.16
CA SER A 241 2.98 17.52 -7.72
C SER A 241 3.55 18.82 -7.23
N ASP A 242 3.25 19.16 -5.97
CA ASP A 242 3.82 20.32 -5.31
C ASP A 242 4.06 20.04 -3.82
N GLU A 243 4.83 20.89 -3.18
CA GLU A 243 5.09 20.83 -1.74
C GLU A 243 4.79 22.19 -1.11
N TYR A 244 3.95 22.20 -0.09
CA TYR A 244 3.68 23.36 0.73
C TYR A 244 4.43 23.23 2.05
N ILE A 245 5.25 24.23 2.33
CA ILE A 245 5.98 24.36 3.60
C ILE A 245 5.44 25.61 4.28
N ASN A 246 4.87 25.44 5.46
CA ASN A 246 4.46 26.54 6.31
C ASN A 246 5.27 26.49 7.61
N SER A 247 6.32 27.28 7.74
CA SER A 247 7.12 27.41 8.97
C SER A 247 6.64 28.51 9.92
N THR A 248 5.45 29.08 9.66
CA THR A 248 4.93 30.20 10.46
C THR A 248 3.96 29.73 11.53
N ASP A 249 3.70 30.57 12.53
CA ASP A 249 2.73 30.32 13.60
C ASP A 249 1.27 30.50 13.17
N GLU A 250 1.00 30.80 11.90
CA GLU A 250 -0.34 31.00 11.35
C GLU A 250 -0.60 30.04 10.18
N PRO A 251 -1.86 29.63 9.92
CA PRO A 251 -2.20 28.85 8.74
C PRO A 251 -1.87 29.60 7.43
N LEU A 252 -1.30 28.88 6.47
CA LEU A 252 -0.96 29.41 5.15
C LEU A 252 -2.15 29.24 4.20
N ASN A 253 -2.73 30.35 3.75
CA ASN A 253 -3.77 30.35 2.73
C ASN A 253 -3.17 30.04 1.36
N ILE A 254 -3.70 29.02 0.69
CA ILE A 254 -3.34 28.64 -0.66
C ILE A 254 -4.37 29.18 -1.63
N ASN A 255 -3.88 29.88 -2.66
CA ASN A 255 -4.62 30.22 -3.87
C ASN A 255 -3.60 30.21 -5.01
N LYS A 256 -3.39 29.03 -5.61
CA LYS A 256 -2.33 28.79 -6.60
C LYS A 256 -2.89 28.14 -7.84
N THR A 257 -2.56 28.69 -9.00
CA THR A 257 -2.90 28.11 -10.30
C THR A 257 -1.80 27.19 -10.79
N TYR A 258 -2.19 25.99 -11.21
CA TYR A 258 -1.34 24.99 -11.85
C TYR A 258 -1.70 24.88 -13.32
N SER A 259 -0.71 25.02 -14.20
CA SER A 259 -0.86 24.78 -15.64
C SER A 259 -0.38 23.37 -15.96
N ILE A 260 -1.31 22.48 -16.32
CA ILE A 260 -1.03 21.06 -16.60
C ILE A 260 -1.00 20.87 -18.13
N PRO A 261 0.14 20.44 -18.70
CA PRO A 261 0.22 20.15 -20.13
C PRO A 261 -0.43 18.80 -20.46
N VAL A 262 -1.34 18.83 -21.42
CA VAL A 262 -2.06 17.66 -21.94
C VAL A 262 -1.48 17.28 -23.30
N VAL A 263 -0.89 16.09 -23.36
CA VAL A 263 -0.30 15.50 -24.57
C VAL A 263 -0.86 14.09 -24.79
N PRO A 264 -1.42 13.76 -25.97
CA PRO A 264 -1.64 14.65 -27.12
C PRO A 264 -2.61 15.81 -26.79
N ALA A 265 -2.49 16.90 -27.54
CA ALA A 265 -3.32 18.10 -27.37
C ALA A 265 -4.82 17.74 -27.39
N LEU A 266 -5.63 18.50 -26.64
CA LEU A 266 -7.07 18.31 -26.57
C LEU A 266 -7.70 18.60 -27.94
N ASN A 267 -8.57 17.70 -28.38
CA ASN A 267 -9.40 17.86 -29.57
C ASN A 267 -10.81 18.32 -29.21
N THR A 268 -11.58 18.81 -30.19
CA THR A 268 -12.91 19.43 -30.00
C THR A 268 -13.93 18.55 -29.24
N CYS A 269 -13.77 17.23 -29.26
CA CYS A 269 -14.65 16.28 -28.57
C CYS A 269 -14.08 15.72 -27.26
N ASP A 270 -12.87 16.11 -26.87
CA ASP A 270 -12.29 15.72 -25.59
C ASP A 270 -12.91 16.55 -24.45
N LEU A 271 -13.17 15.90 -23.31
CA LEU A 271 -13.77 16.51 -22.13
C LEU A 271 -12.79 16.47 -20.97
N VAL A 272 -12.49 17.63 -20.38
CA VAL A 272 -11.85 17.70 -19.07
C VAL A 272 -12.92 17.42 -18.03
N THR A 273 -12.91 16.22 -17.45
CA THR A 273 -14.03 15.69 -16.67
C THR A 273 -13.94 16.00 -15.18
N SER A 274 -12.72 16.04 -14.62
CA SER A 274 -12.52 16.41 -13.22
C SER A 274 -11.08 16.82 -12.93
N ALA A 275 -10.91 17.60 -11.87
CA ALA A 275 -9.63 17.76 -11.19
C ALA A 275 -9.78 17.21 -9.77
N ASN A 276 -8.81 16.41 -9.31
CA ASN A 276 -8.76 15.86 -7.96
C ASN A 276 -7.46 16.30 -7.30
N ILE A 277 -7.47 16.48 -5.99
CA ILE A 277 -6.27 16.74 -5.22
C ILE A 277 -6.10 15.68 -4.14
N TYR A 278 -4.90 15.15 -4.08
CA TYR A 278 -4.47 14.19 -3.08
C TYR A 278 -3.31 14.82 -2.33
N GLY A 279 -3.28 14.67 -1.01
CA GLY A 279 -2.23 15.24 -0.19
C GLY A 279 -1.86 14.35 0.97
N ALA A 280 -0.63 14.48 1.43
CA ALA A 280 -0.16 13.84 2.64
C ALA A 280 0.72 14.80 3.45
N TYR A 281 0.51 14.79 4.76
CA TYR A 281 1.42 15.41 5.70
C TYR A 281 2.76 14.67 5.65
N ARG A 282 3.84 15.41 5.38
CA ARG A 282 5.19 14.89 5.26
C ARG A 282 5.99 15.08 6.56
N GLY A 283 5.70 16.11 7.33
CA GLY A 283 6.43 16.39 8.57
C GLY A 283 6.26 17.82 9.06
N TYR A 284 7.00 18.13 10.13
CA TYR A 284 7.01 19.45 10.76
C TYR A 284 8.00 20.38 10.07
N ALA A 285 7.59 21.61 9.79
CA ALA A 285 8.46 22.65 9.26
C ALA A 285 9.07 23.44 10.41
N SER A 286 10.37 23.30 10.65
CA SER A 286 11.09 24.05 11.69
C SER A 286 11.21 25.54 11.31
N ILE A 287 11.30 26.39 12.33
CA ILE A 287 11.75 27.79 12.23
C ILE A 287 13.27 27.82 11.92
#